data_AF-A0A2V8NYE2-F1
#
_entry.id   AF-A0A2V8NYE2-F1
#
_cell.length_a   1.000
_cell.length_b   1.000
_cell.length_c   1.000
_cell.angle_alpha   90.00
_cell.angle_beta   90.00
_cell.angle_gamma   90.00
#
_symmetry.space_group_name_H-M   'P 1'
#
loop_
_entity.id
_entity.type
_entity.pdbx_description
1 polymer ?
#
loop_
_entity_poly.entity_id
_entity_poly.type
_entity_poly.pdbx_seq_one_letter_code
_entity_poly.pdbx_strand_id
1 'polypeptide(L)'
;MANHPIFTGRRIWCPRCKDHVEFLRIEAAARLADVSPRTIRRYIADGRVYAFKVAGAGRYRVCSRCLFRPAAGNKDKKLDTS
;
A
#
# COMPACT_ATOMS: atom_id res chain seq x y z
N MET A 1 -13.44 -17.49 -9.70
CA MET A 1 -12.65 -17.67 -8.46
C MET A 1 -12.52 -16.32 -7.78
N ALA A 2 -13.19 -16.13 -6.64
CA ALA A 2 -13.15 -14.87 -5.92
C ALA A 2 -11.80 -14.74 -5.20
N ASN A 3 -10.97 -13.78 -5.60
CA ASN A 3 -9.72 -13.45 -4.92
C ASN A 3 -10.04 -12.64 -3.65
N HIS A 4 -10.53 -13.32 -2.62
CA HIS A 4 -10.68 -12.71 -1.30
C HIS A 4 -9.30 -12.69 -0.61
N PRO A 5 -8.85 -11.54 -0.09
CA PRO A 5 -7.57 -11.47 0.61
C PRO A 5 -7.58 -12.43 1.80
N ILE A 6 -6.60 -13.33 1.85
CA ILE A 6 -6.38 -14.24 2.97
C ILE A 6 -5.80 -13.41 4.12
N PHE A 7 -6.52 -13.37 5.26
CA PHE A 7 -6.09 -12.68 6.47
C PHE A 7 -5.21 -13.60 7.33
N THR A 8 -3.92 -13.66 7.03
CA THR A 8 -2.91 -14.33 7.87
C THR A 8 -2.37 -13.34 8.89
N GLY A 9 -3.08 -13.18 10.02
CA GLY A 9 -2.81 -12.13 10.98
C GLY A 9 -3.16 -10.72 10.46
N ARG A 10 -2.70 -9.65 11.12
CA ARG A 10 -2.97 -8.25 10.73
C ARG A 10 -2.34 -7.83 9.38
N ARG A 11 -1.87 -8.77 8.56
CA ARG A 11 -1.18 -8.55 7.29
C ARG A 11 -2.03 -9.04 6.13
N ILE A 12 -2.06 -8.26 5.06
CA ILE A 12 -2.90 -8.46 3.87
C ILE A 12 -1.98 -8.45 2.63
N TRP A 13 -2.32 -9.24 1.62
CA TRP A 13 -1.56 -9.27 0.36
C TRP A 13 -1.58 -7.91 -0.35
N CYS A 14 -0.40 -7.41 -0.74
CA CYS A 14 -0.25 -6.23 -1.58
C CYS A 14 0.34 -6.59 -2.96
N PRO A 15 -0.38 -6.38 -4.07
CA PRO A 15 0.08 -6.75 -5.41
C PRO A 15 1.28 -5.92 -5.89
N ARG A 16 1.45 -4.69 -5.38
CA ARG A 16 2.62 -3.85 -5.68
C ARG A 16 3.89 -4.33 -4.96
N CYS A 17 3.74 -4.76 -3.71
CA CYS A 17 4.86 -5.26 -2.92
C CYS A 17 5.17 -6.72 -3.22
N LYS A 18 4.22 -7.48 -3.78
CA LYS A 18 4.27 -8.94 -3.93
C LYS A 18 4.53 -9.63 -2.58
N ASP A 19 3.90 -9.12 -1.52
CA ASP A 19 4.14 -9.54 -0.13
C ASP A 19 2.91 -9.29 0.77
N HIS A 20 2.82 -9.98 1.91
CA HIS A 20 1.82 -9.76 2.96
C HIS A 20 2.29 -8.66 3.92
N VAL A 21 1.61 -7.52 3.89
CA VAL A 21 2.03 -6.30 4.60
C VAL A 21 0.89 -5.73 5.44
N GLU A 22 1.22 -4.86 6.38
CA GLU A 22 0.22 -4.15 7.16
C GLU A 22 -0.45 -3.04 6.32
N PHE A 23 -1.75 -2.89 6.51
CA PHE A 23 -2.53 -1.83 5.87
C PHE A 23 -3.10 -0.86 6.90
N LEU A 24 -2.73 0.41 6.74
CA LEU A 24 -3.04 1.49 7.67
C LEU A 24 -4.26 2.28 7.21
N ARG A 25 -4.94 2.95 8.15
CA ARG A 25 -5.89 4.01 7.77
C ARG A 25 -5.11 5.18 7.17
N ILE A 26 -5.77 5.99 6.33
CA ILE A 26 -5.17 7.19 5.72
C ILE A 26 -4.46 8.06 6.77
N GLU A 27 -5.10 8.35 7.90
CA GLU A 27 -4.51 9.19 8.95
C GLU A 27 -3.22 8.61 9.55
N ALA A 28 -3.17 7.30 9.75
CA ALA A 28 -1.98 6.64 10.27
C ALA A 28 -0.86 6.56 9.21
N ALA A 29 -1.22 6.31 7.95
CA ALA A 29 -0.28 6.34 6.83
C ALA A 29 0.32 7.74 6.62
N ALA A 30 -0.50 8.78 6.76
CA ALA A 30 -0.10 10.18 6.67
C ALA A 30 0.92 10.55 7.74
N ARG A 31 0.66 10.18 9.01
CA ARG A 31 1.61 10.35 10.12
C ARG A 31 2.90 9.57 9.90
N LEU A 32 2.80 8.32 9.44
CA LEU A 32 3.96 7.46 9.23
C LEU A 32 4.89 7.98 8.13
N ALA A 33 4.32 8.58 7.07
CA ALA A 33 5.08 9.13 5.94
C ALA A 33 5.38 10.63 6.08
N ASP A 34 5.01 11.26 7.21
CA ASP A 34 5.13 12.70 7.46
C ASP A 34 4.55 13.58 6.32
N VAL A 35 3.34 13.24 5.87
CA VAL A 35 2.62 13.98 4.83
C VAL A 35 1.16 14.21 5.21
N SER A 36 0.48 15.10 4.48
CA SER A 36 -0.96 15.31 4.69
C SER A 36 -1.81 14.10 4.25
N PRO A 37 -2.98 13.85 4.87
CA PRO A 37 -3.96 12.87 4.41
C PRO A 37 -4.38 13.07 2.95
N ARG A 38 -4.42 14.33 2.48
CA ARG A 38 -4.71 14.67 1.09
C ARG A 38 -3.62 14.14 0.14
N THR A 39 -2.36 14.22 0.56
CA THR A 39 -1.22 13.66 -0.19
C THR A 39 -1.36 12.15 -0.33
N ILE A 40 -1.75 11.43 0.73
CA ILE A 40 -2.01 9.99 0.67
C ILE A 40 -3.12 9.66 -0.34
N ARG A 41 -4.24 10.41 -0.33
CA ARG A 41 -5.31 10.23 -1.32
C ARG A 41 -4.81 10.46 -2.75
N ARG A 42 -3.94 11.44 -2.97
CA ARG A 42 -3.29 11.67 -4.26
C ARG A 42 -2.42 10.49 -4.66
N TYR A 43 -1.60 9.94 -3.76
CA TYR A 43 -0.80 8.75 -4.04
C TYR A 43 -1.62 7.52 -4.41
N ILE A 44 -2.81 7.37 -3.83
CA ILE A 44 -3.77 6.32 -4.20
C ILE A 44 -4.33 6.59 -5.61
N ALA A 45 -4.77 7.81 -5.90
CA ALA A 45 -5.30 8.21 -7.21
C ALA A 45 -4.26 8.04 -8.33
N ASP A 46 -3.00 8.39 -8.05
CA ASP A 46 -1.87 8.23 -8.97
C ASP A 46 -1.39 6.76 -9.09
N GLY A 47 -2.02 5.83 -8.37
CA GLY A 47 -1.63 4.42 -8.33
C GLY A 47 -0.26 4.14 -7.67
N ARG A 48 0.40 5.15 -7.09
CA ARG A 48 1.71 5.04 -6.39
C ARG A 48 1.63 4.15 -5.17
N VAL A 49 0.48 4.12 -4.51
CA VAL A 49 0.24 3.32 -3.32
C VAL A 49 -0.96 2.42 -3.54
N TYR A 50 -0.79 1.13 -3.27
CA TYR A 50 -1.92 0.21 -3.28
C TYR A 50 -2.81 0.45 -2.06
N ALA A 51 -4.11 0.59 -2.30
CA ALA A 51 -5.12 0.74 -1.27
C ALA A 51 -6.42 0.05 -1.69
N PHE A 52 -7.23 -0.32 -0.70
CA PHE A 52 -8.56 -0.86 -0.93
C PHE A 52 -9.59 -0.17 -0.02
N LYS A 53 -10.83 -0.10 -0.49
CA LYS A 53 -11.96 0.41 0.30
C LYS A 53 -12.39 -0.65 1.31
N VAL A 54 -12.69 -0.21 2.53
CA VAL A 54 -13.38 -1.03 3.54
C VAL A 54 -14.83 -0.57 3.64
N ALA A 55 -15.71 -1.46 4.09
CA ALA A 55 -17.12 -1.12 4.31
C ALA A 55 -17.27 0.13 5.19
N GLY A 56 -18.17 1.04 4.76
CA GLY A 56 -18.36 2.38 5.31
C GLY A 56 -17.80 3.49 4.41
N ALA A 57 -18.47 4.65 4.40
CA ALA A 57 -18.12 5.76 3.53
C ALA A 57 -16.68 6.25 3.76
N GLY A 58 -15.91 6.38 2.68
CA GLY A 58 -14.61 7.07 2.67
C GLY A 58 -13.45 6.37 3.38
N ARG A 59 -13.61 5.11 3.82
CA ARG A 59 -12.56 4.39 4.55
C ARG A 59 -11.67 3.60 3.59
N TYR A 60 -10.45 4.09 3.39
CA TYR A 60 -9.40 3.33 2.69
C TYR A 60 -8.41 2.72 3.67
N ARG A 61 -7.90 1.56 3.28
CA ARG A 61 -6.75 0.89 3.88
C ARG A 61 -5.58 0.96 2.90
N VAL A 62 -4.43 1.41 3.39
CA VAL A 62 -3.29 1.84 2.60
C VAL A 62 -2.09 0.97 2.95
N CYS A 63 -1.44 0.38 1.95
CA CYS A 63 -0.24 -0.43 2.17
C CYS A 63 0.89 0.41 2.79
N SER A 64 1.40 0.01 3.96
CA SER A 64 2.46 0.75 4.67
C SER A 64 3.77 0.77 3.89
N ARG A 65 4.14 -0.35 3.25
CA ARG A 65 5.40 -0.47 2.50
C ARG A 65 5.42 0.32 1.18
N CYS A 66 4.25 0.55 0.58
CA CYS A 66 4.15 1.37 -0.63
C CYS A 66 4.49 2.85 -0.36
N LEU A 67 4.33 3.33 0.88
CA LEU A 67 4.56 4.74 1.23
C LEU A 67 6.01 5.18 1.03
N PHE A 68 6.95 4.25 1.26
CA PHE A 68 8.39 4.51 1.20
C PHE A 68 9.05 3.99 -0.08
N ARG A 69 8.28 3.29 -0.93
CA ARG A 69 8.83 2.77 -2.17
C ARG A 69 8.87 3.93 -3.17
N PRO A 70 10.01 4.19 -3.82
CA PRO A 70 10.05 5.13 -4.92
C PRO A 70 8.98 4.72 -5.95
N ALA A 71 8.29 5.70 -6.54
CA ALA A 71 7.31 5.45 -7.58
C ALA A 71 8.02 4.71 -8.71
N ALA A 72 7.89 3.38 -8.73
CA ALA A 72 8.64 2.54 -9.64
C ALA A 72 8.20 2.88 -11.07
N GLY A 73 9.02 3.67 -11.76
CA GLY A 73 9.43 3.27 -13.10
C GLY A 73 10.13 1.91 -12.96
N ASN A 74 9.66 0.95 -13.75
CA ASN A 74 10.23 -0.37 -13.98
C ASN A 74 11.74 -0.48 -13.66
N LYS A 75 12.11 -1.19 -12.58
CA LYS A 75 13.44 -1.78 -12.40
C LYS A 75 13.32 -3.08 -11.60
N ASP A 76 12.88 -4.12 -12.29
CA ASP A 76 13.46 -5.45 -12.08
C ASP A 76 14.94 -5.37 -12.48
N LYS A 77 15.84 -5.13 -11.52
CA LYS A 77 17.23 -5.58 -11.64
C LYS A 77 17.61 -6.22 -10.32
N LYS A 78 17.43 -7.54 -10.33
CA LYS A 78 18.31 -8.55 -9.73
C LYS A 78 19.56 -7.92 -9.09
N LEU A 79 19.65 -8.01 -7.77
CA LEU A 79 20.94 -7.91 -7.10
C LEU A 79 21.52 -9.31 -7.16
N ASP A 80 22.18 -9.62 -8.28
CA ASP A 80 23.16 -10.69 -8.35
C ASP A 80 24.24 -10.35 -7.31
N THR A 81 24.27 -11.13 -6.23
CA THR A 81 25.44 -11.19 -5.36
C THR A 81 26.28 -12.37 -5.84
N SER A 82 27.56 -12.04 -6.04
CA SER A 82 28.70 -12.78 -6.54
C SER A 82 28.79 -14.25 -6.17
#